data_AF-A0A382M5F4-F1
#
_entry.id   AF-A0A382M5F4-F1
#
_cell.length_a   1.000
_cell.length_b   1.000
_cell.length_c   1.000
_cell.angle_alpha   90.00
_cell.angle_beta   90.00
_cell.angle_gamma   90.00
#
_symmetry.space_group_name_H-M   'P 1'
#
loop_
_entity.id
_entity.type
_entity.pdbx_description
1 polymer ?
#
loop_
_entity_poly.entity_id
_entity_poly.type
_entity_poly.pdbx_seq_one_letter_code
_entity_poly.pdbx_strand_id
1 'polypeptide(L)'
;MDIPYTVEERPDTGLFNAKLGIWLFLASEVMLFGGLFSAYVFLRFGAPVGAFHEWGQELNIPLATLNTLILISSSVTMVMSWASLKLNEFK
;
A
#
# COMPACT_ATOMS: atom_id res chain seq x y z
N MET A 1 -3.50 -6.83 -33.47
CA MET A 1 -4.78 -7.03 -32.78
C MET A 1 -4.79 -6.00 -31.66
N ASP A 2 -5.53 -4.91 -31.82
CA ASP A 2 -5.63 -3.89 -30.79
C ASP A 2 -6.59 -4.34 -29.70
N ILE A 3 -6.13 -4.30 -28.46
CA ILE A 3 -6.94 -4.67 -27.30
C ILE A 3 -7.82 -3.44 -26.97
N PRO A 4 -9.16 -3.56 -26.99
CA PRO A 4 -10.05 -2.43 -26.72
C PRO A 4 -9.97 -1.98 -25.25
N TYR A 5 -10.32 -0.72 -24.97
CA TYR A 5 -10.39 -0.13 -23.61
C TYR A 5 -9.07 -0.09 -22.84
N THR A 6 -7.96 0.12 -23.55
CA THR A 6 -6.62 0.37 -22.97
C THR A 6 -6.46 1.80 -22.49
N VAL A 7 -7.09 2.75 -23.19
CA VAL A 7 -7.06 4.21 -22.87
C VAL A 7 -8.47 4.74 -22.64
N GLU A 8 -9.44 4.26 -23.42
CA GLU A 8 -10.85 4.64 -23.30
C GLU A 8 -11.52 3.93 -22.12
N GLU A 9 -12.44 4.63 -21.47
CA GLU A 9 -13.24 4.09 -20.38
C GLU A 9 -14.30 3.14 -20.92
N ARG A 10 -14.50 2.04 -20.21
CA ARG A 10 -15.57 1.10 -20.51
C ARG A 10 -16.95 1.68 -20.15
N PRO A 11 -17.98 1.55 -21.00
CA PRO A 11 -19.30 2.09 -20.73
C PRO A 11 -20.04 1.41 -19.55
N ASP A 12 -19.68 0.17 -19.23
CA ASP A 12 -20.25 -0.63 -18.14
C ASP A 12 -19.64 -0.30 -16.77
N THR A 13 -18.35 -0.01 -16.72
CA THR A 13 -17.60 0.16 -15.45
C THR A 13 -17.03 1.55 -15.23
N GLY A 14 -16.94 2.39 -16.28
CA GLY A 14 -16.27 3.69 -16.23
C GLY A 14 -14.76 3.62 -16.01
N LEU A 15 -14.13 2.45 -16.21
CA LEU A 15 -12.71 2.23 -15.95
C LEU A 15 -12.04 1.58 -17.16
N PHE A 16 -10.80 1.97 -17.48
CA PHE A 16 -10.00 1.26 -18.48
C PHE A 16 -9.43 -0.04 -17.90
N ASN A 17 -9.12 -1.01 -18.75
CA ASN A 17 -8.78 -2.38 -18.34
C ASN A 17 -7.57 -2.42 -17.37
N ALA A 18 -6.55 -1.60 -17.59
CA ALA A 18 -5.37 -1.59 -16.73
C ALA A 18 -5.66 -1.05 -15.32
N LYS A 19 -6.59 -0.09 -15.16
CA LYS A 19 -7.01 0.38 -13.83
C LYS A 19 -7.69 -0.74 -13.04
N LEU A 20 -8.58 -1.49 -13.67
CA LEU A 20 -9.21 -2.66 -13.08
C LEU A 20 -8.18 -3.73 -12.70
N GLY A 21 -7.20 -3.99 -13.58
CA GLY A 21 -6.10 -4.92 -13.31
C GLY A 21 -5.29 -4.53 -12.06
N ILE A 22 -4.95 -3.25 -11.91
CA ILE A 22 -4.24 -2.75 -10.72
C ILE A 22 -5.10 -2.90 -9.46
N TRP A 23 -6.41 -2.64 -9.51
CA TRP A 23 -7.28 -2.85 -8.35
C TRP A 23 -7.33 -4.32 -7.91
N LEU A 24 -7.46 -5.26 -8.86
CA LEU A 24 -7.43 -6.70 -8.55
C LEU A 24 -6.09 -7.14 -7.98
N PHE A 25 -4.98 -6.64 -8.55
CA PHE A 25 -3.65 -6.91 -8.04
C PHE A 25 -3.47 -6.40 -6.60
N LEU A 26 -3.84 -5.14 -6.33
CA LEU A 26 -3.77 -4.56 -4.99
C LEU A 26 -4.66 -5.32 -3.99
N ALA A 27 -5.85 -5.77 -4.39
CA ALA A 27 -6.72 -6.58 -3.54
C ALA A 27 -6.04 -7.91 -3.15
N SER A 28 -5.31 -8.55 -4.08
CA SER A 28 -4.57 -9.77 -3.80
C SER A 28 -3.41 -9.55 -2.81
N GLU A 29 -2.69 -8.43 -2.93
CA GLU A 29 -1.64 -8.04 -1.99
C GLU A 29 -2.22 -7.76 -0.59
N VAL A 30 -3.39 -7.13 -0.49
CA VAL A 30 -4.08 -6.94 0.80
C VAL A 30 -4.39 -8.29 1.47
N MET A 31 -4.80 -9.30 0.71
CA MET A 31 -5.01 -10.65 1.25
C MET A 31 -3.68 -11.30 1.71
N LEU A 32 -2.60 -11.14 0.94
CA LEU A 32 -1.27 -11.60 1.30
C LEU A 32 -0.81 -11.00 2.64
N PHE A 33 -0.86 -9.67 2.76
CA PHE A 33 -0.53 -8.99 4.01
C PHE A 33 -1.49 -9.36 5.15
N GLY A 34 -2.78 -9.59 4.86
CA GLY A 34 -3.74 -10.10 5.83
C GLY A 34 -3.31 -11.44 6.46
N GLY A 35 -2.73 -12.33 5.65
CA GLY A 35 -2.12 -13.57 6.14
C GLY A 35 -0.91 -13.32 7.05
N LEU A 36 -0.02 -12.41 6.67
CA LEU A 36 1.15 -12.03 7.47
C LEU A 36 0.76 -11.37 8.81
N PHE A 37 -0.23 -10.48 8.81
CA PHE A 37 -0.77 -9.89 10.04
C PHE A 37 -1.43 -10.94 10.93
N SER A 38 -2.18 -11.88 10.36
CA SER A 38 -2.77 -12.98 11.11
C SER A 38 -1.69 -13.83 11.78
N ALA A 39 -0.64 -14.20 11.05
CA ALA A 39 0.50 -14.93 11.60
C ALA A 39 1.16 -14.18 12.77
N TYR A 40 1.39 -12.87 12.63
CA TYR A 40 1.90 -12.03 13.72
C TYR A 40 0.99 -12.09 14.97
N VAL A 41 -0.33 -11.96 14.77
CA VAL A 41 -1.31 -11.99 15.87
C VAL A 41 -1.31 -13.35 16.58
N PHE A 42 -1.30 -14.46 15.84
CA PHE A 42 -1.24 -15.80 16.44
C PHE A 42 0.05 -16.04 17.22
N LEU A 43 1.20 -15.63 16.66
CA LEU A 43 2.49 -15.72 17.36
C LEU A 43 2.52 -14.83 18.61
N ARG A 44 1.89 -13.65 18.56
CA ARG A 44 1.77 -12.74 19.71
C ARG A 44 0.98 -13.37 20.85
N PHE A 45 -0.13 -14.04 20.54
CA PHE A 45 -0.98 -14.70 21.54
C PHE A 45 -0.40 -15.99 22.07
N GLY A 46 0.32 -16.75 21.24
CA GLY A 46 0.98 -17.99 21.64
C GLY A 46 2.32 -17.80 22.36
N ALA A 47 2.84 -16.58 22.45
CA ALA A 47 4.14 -16.31 23.05
C ALA A 47 4.13 -16.55 24.57
N PRO A 48 5.21 -17.14 25.13
CA PRO A 48 5.39 -17.22 26.58
C PRO A 48 5.35 -15.84 27.25
N VAL A 49 4.90 -15.81 28.50
CA VAL A 49 4.82 -14.58 29.30
C VAL A 49 6.21 -13.92 29.36
N GLY A 50 6.30 -12.66 28.91
CA GLY A 50 7.54 -11.89 28.90
C GLY A 50 8.36 -11.96 27.60
N ALA A 51 8.23 -13.02 26.79
CA ALA A 51 9.07 -13.23 25.61
C ALA A 51 8.96 -12.09 24.58
N PHE A 52 7.76 -11.56 24.37
CA PHE A 52 7.58 -10.47 23.41
C PHE A 52 8.11 -9.12 23.91
N HIS A 53 8.19 -8.91 25.23
CA HIS A 53 8.79 -7.69 25.76
C HIS A 53 10.30 -7.68 25.48
N GLU A 54 10.94 -8.85 25.56
CA GLU A 54 12.33 -9.07 25.20
C GLU A 54 12.57 -8.86 23.70
N TRP A 55 11.79 -9.54 22.83
CA TRP A 55 11.93 -9.39 21.37
C TRP A 55 11.67 -7.96 20.88
N GLY A 56 10.83 -7.20 21.59
CA GLY A 56 10.55 -5.81 21.27
C GLY A 56 11.73 -4.85 21.53
N GLN A 57 12.70 -5.22 22.36
CA GLN A 57 13.85 -4.36 22.67
C GLN A 57 14.82 -4.19 21.49
N GLU A 58 14.80 -5.14 20.54
CA GLU A 58 15.61 -5.07 19.32
C GLU A 58 15.13 -3.99 18.35
N LEU A 59 13.90 -3.47 18.53
CA LEU A 59 13.31 -2.47 17.64
C LEU A 59 13.86 -1.06 17.92
N ASN A 60 14.55 -0.48 16.93
CA ASN A 60 14.95 0.93 16.97
C ASN A 60 13.76 1.85 16.62
N ILE A 61 13.08 2.36 17.66
CA ILE A 61 11.89 3.21 17.52
C ILE A 61 12.17 4.52 16.76
N PRO A 62 13.24 5.29 17.04
CA PRO A 62 13.55 6.49 16.27
C PRO A 62 13.71 6.25 14.77
N LEU A 63 14.43 5.18 14.40
CA LEU A 63 14.66 4.84 12.99
C LEU A 63 13.36 4.39 12.30
N ALA A 64 12.56 3.55 12.95
CA ALA A 64 11.26 3.13 12.44
C ALA A 64 10.31 4.32 12.21
N THR A 65 10.34 5.29 13.14
CA THR A 65 9.53 6.51 13.05
C THR A 65 9.98 7.39 11.88
N LEU A 66 11.30 7.58 11.72
CA LEU A 66 11.85 8.34 10.59
C LEU A 66 11.47 7.73 9.25
N ASN A 67 11.60 6.41 9.10
CA ASN A 67 11.20 5.70 7.88
C ASN A 67 9.71 5.87 7.59
N THR A 68 8.86 5.80 8.62
CA THR A 68 7.41 6.01 8.48
C THR A 68 7.10 7.43 8.01
N LEU A 69 7.76 8.44 8.58
CA LEU A 69 7.60 9.83 8.18
C LEU A 69 7.99 10.02 6.71
N ILE A 70 9.12 9.48 6.29
CA ILE A 70 9.58 9.56 4.89
C ILE A 70 8.54 8.94 3.94
N LEU A 71 8.01 7.76 4.26
CA LEU A 71 7.02 7.07 3.42
C LEU A 71 5.71 7.85 3.31
N ILE A 72 5.20 8.40 4.43
CA ILE A 72 3.98 9.20 4.41
C ILE A 72 4.20 10.50 3.63
N SER A 73 5.30 11.21 3.87
CA SER A 73 5.65 12.41 3.11
C SER A 73 5.76 12.11 1.62
N SER A 74 6.34 10.97 1.23
CA SER A 74 6.41 10.55 -0.18
C SER A 74 5.04 10.27 -0.79
N SER A 75 4.07 9.76 -0.02
CA SER A 75 2.70 9.61 -0.51
C SER A 75 2.03 10.96 -0.74
N VAL A 76 2.30 11.95 0.12
CA VAL A 76 1.76 13.31 -0.05
C VAL A 76 2.33 13.96 -1.32
N THR A 77 3.63 13.86 -1.56
CA THR A 77 4.25 14.45 -2.76
C THR A 77 3.72 13.81 -4.05
N MET A 78 3.46 12.50 -4.06
CA MET A 78 2.83 11.80 -5.18
C MET A 78 1.43 12.34 -5.48
N VAL A 79 0.59 12.55 -4.46
CA VAL A 79 -0.76 13.09 -4.64
C VAL A 79 -0.72 14.54 -5.12
N MET A 80 0.20 15.36 -4.60
CA MET A 80 0.40 16.73 -5.07
C MET A 80 0.80 16.76 -6.55
N SER A 81 1.77 15.92 -6.96
CA SER A 81 2.17 15.81 -8.36
C SER A 81 1.01 15.39 -9.25
N TRP A 82 0.22 14.41 -8.84
CA TRP A 82 -0.97 13.98 -9.57
C TRP A 82 -2.00 15.12 -9.72
N ALA A 83 -2.22 15.91 -8.67
CA ALA A 83 -3.13 17.06 -8.69
C ALA A 83 -2.63 18.15 -9.66
N SER A 84 -1.34 18.51 -9.62
CA SER A 84 -0.74 19.47 -10.55
C SER A 84 -0.85 19.01 -12.02
N LEU A 85 -0.62 17.72 -12.29
CA LEU A 85 -0.83 17.14 -13.62
C LEU A 85 -2.29 17.25 -14.09
N LYS A 86 -3.25 17.02 -13.19
CA LYS A 86 -4.68 17.17 -13.51
C LYS A 86 -5.08 18.62 -13.81
N LEU A 87 -4.42 19.59 -13.18
CA LEU A 87 -4.63 21.02 -13.40
C LEU A 87 -3.81 21.59 -14.57
N ASN A 88 -2.98 20.77 -15.25
CA ASN A 88 -2.01 21.19 -16.26
C ASN A 88 -0.98 22.22 -15.75
N GLU A 89 -0.64 22.16 -14.46
CA GLU A 89 0.40 22.97 -13.84
C GLU A 89 1.73 22.20 -13.85
N PHE A 90 2.54 22.41 -14.90
CA PHE A 90 3.79 21.66 -15.13
C PHE A 90 5.06 22.33 -14.59
N LYS A 91 4.91 23.45 -13.87
CA LYS A 91 6.02 24.24 -13.32
C LYS A 91 6.15 23.98 -11.83
#